data_AF-A0A1I2ERB9-F1
#
_entry.id   AF-A0A1I2ERB9-F1
#
_cell.length_a   1.000
_cell.length_b   1.000
_cell.length_c   1.000
_cell.angle_alpha   90.00
_cell.angle_beta   90.00
_cell.angle_gamma   90.00
#
_symmetry.space_group_name_H-M   'P 1'
#
loop_
_entity.id
_entity.type
_entity.pdbx_description
1 polymer ?
#
loop_
_entity_poly.entity_id
_entity_poly.type
_entity_poly.pdbx_seq_one_letter_code
_entity_poly.pdbx_strand_id
1 'polypeptide(L)'
;MWSYLPKHWPLHNSIKTVTFRQLLTMRSGFPKNVTSGYDSLKAAMAVGATSPQLTFSYQNMNYALMRFLIPHVAGGYSITPMPNNASTQKISEVEQKQAQEYTDAYMNYCQLNVFDKIGIAPNMACKPTDVNPALCYKWAAPNGKGTDWGDMSLTNAERGWNMSALQMATFMNALHHTYKILPKTVADAMRRDTLGYDNANNLIKTGLKYVKKNGGYPASNNAGEVGAWLFGFENEVYVAVLVNSDPKPNTSVSTDVVAAFDACYK
;
A
#
# COMPACT_ATOMS: atom_id res chain seq x y z
N MET A 1 5.13 -13.88 10.98
CA MET A 1 4.37 -13.72 9.71
C MET A 1 4.43 -14.98 8.85
N TRP A 2 5.55 -15.69 8.81
CA TRP A 2 5.77 -16.85 7.92
C TRP A 2 4.70 -17.95 7.96
N SER A 3 4.08 -18.19 9.12
CA SER A 3 3.02 -19.21 9.31
C SER A 3 1.73 -18.90 8.54
N TYR A 4 1.59 -17.67 8.04
CA TYR A 4 0.44 -17.20 7.27
C TYR A 4 0.73 -17.07 5.77
N LEU A 5 1.92 -17.47 5.30
CA LEU A 5 2.24 -17.56 3.88
C LEU A 5 1.70 -18.87 3.29
N PRO A 6 1.50 -18.96 1.96
CA PRO A 6 1.07 -20.21 1.34
C PRO A 6 2.04 -21.36 1.68
N LYS A 7 1.51 -22.44 2.26
CA LYS A 7 2.33 -23.51 2.86
C LYS A 7 3.27 -24.24 1.89
N HIS A 8 2.95 -24.22 0.60
CA HIS A 8 3.76 -24.85 -0.45
C HIS A 8 4.86 -23.94 -0.99
N TRP A 9 4.94 -22.68 -0.54
CA TRP A 9 6.03 -21.80 -0.93
C TRP A 9 7.35 -22.25 -0.31
N PRO A 10 8.46 -22.22 -1.07
CA PRO A 10 9.78 -22.39 -0.49
C PRO A 10 10.08 -21.19 0.42
N LEU A 11 10.44 -21.45 1.68
CA LEU A 11 10.77 -20.41 2.66
C LEU A 11 12.20 -20.56 3.15
N HIS A 12 13.02 -19.52 2.96
CA HIS A 12 14.33 -19.44 3.60
C HIS A 12 14.18 -19.33 5.13
N ASN A 13 15.14 -19.86 5.90
CA ASN A 13 15.07 -19.86 7.36
C ASN A 13 14.95 -18.45 7.97
N SER A 14 15.56 -17.44 7.35
CA SER A 14 15.47 -16.04 7.79
C SER A 14 14.03 -15.52 7.81
N ILE A 15 13.15 -16.01 6.93
CA ILE A 15 11.74 -15.60 6.83
C ILE A 15 11.00 -15.84 8.15
N LYS A 16 11.40 -16.88 8.90
CA LYS A 16 10.79 -17.23 10.18
C LYS A 16 10.98 -16.16 11.25
N THR A 17 12.02 -15.34 11.12
CA THR A 17 12.36 -14.27 12.07
C THR A 17 11.69 -12.93 11.74
N VAL A 18 11.11 -12.79 10.54
CA VAL A 18 10.47 -11.54 10.11
C VAL A 18 9.10 -11.38 10.78
N THR A 19 8.87 -10.20 11.34
CA THR A 19 7.64 -9.83 12.07
C THR A 19 6.72 -8.95 11.21
N PHE A 20 5.44 -8.88 11.56
CA PHE A 20 4.50 -7.94 10.92
C PHE A 20 4.95 -6.48 11.07
N ARG A 21 5.50 -6.12 12.24
CA ARG A 21 6.01 -4.77 12.49
C ARG A 21 7.16 -4.41 11.55
N GLN A 22 8.06 -5.36 11.27
CA GLN A 22 9.16 -5.12 10.32
C GLN A 22 8.65 -4.92 8.88
N LEU A 23 7.57 -5.60 8.48
CA LEU A 23 6.91 -5.32 7.19
C LEU A 23 6.34 -3.90 7.17
N LEU A 24 5.56 -3.53 8.19
CA LEU A 24 4.88 -2.23 8.28
C LEU A 24 5.81 -1.02 8.46
N THR A 25 7.08 -1.26 8.79
CA THR A 25 8.09 -0.20 8.99
C THR A 25 9.20 -0.23 7.95
N MET A 26 9.07 -1.04 6.89
CA MET A 26 10.08 -1.21 5.84
C MET A 26 11.47 -1.64 6.39
N ARG A 27 11.47 -2.59 7.33
CA ARG A 27 12.66 -3.09 8.05
C ARG A 27 12.77 -4.62 8.03
N SER A 28 12.19 -5.26 7.01
CA SER A 28 12.23 -6.72 6.83
C SER A 28 13.57 -7.25 6.37
N GLY A 29 14.41 -6.42 5.74
CA GLY A 29 15.67 -6.86 5.13
C GLY A 29 15.49 -7.65 3.83
N PHE A 30 14.33 -7.55 3.19
CA PHE A 30 14.08 -8.24 1.93
C PHE A 30 14.93 -7.73 0.76
N PRO A 31 15.12 -8.55 -0.30
CA PRO A 31 15.84 -8.16 -1.50
C PRO A 31 15.21 -6.93 -2.16
N LYS A 32 16.05 -6.13 -2.80
CA LYS A 32 15.59 -4.96 -3.56
C LYS A 32 14.96 -5.36 -4.89
N ASN A 33 14.11 -4.48 -5.42
CA ASN A 33 13.55 -4.57 -6.78
C ASN A 33 12.69 -5.82 -7.04
N VAL A 34 12.11 -6.41 -5.98
CA VAL A 34 11.14 -7.49 -6.12
C VAL A 34 9.80 -6.92 -6.59
N THR A 35 9.28 -7.44 -7.70
CA THR A 35 7.96 -7.03 -8.18
C THR A 35 6.85 -7.64 -7.34
N SER A 36 5.68 -6.99 -7.33
CA SER A 36 4.55 -7.33 -6.47
C SER A 36 3.71 -8.52 -6.98
N GLY A 37 4.12 -9.18 -8.06
CA GLY A 37 3.44 -10.35 -8.63
C GLY A 37 3.66 -11.62 -7.78
N TYR A 38 2.74 -12.58 -7.91
CA TYR A 38 2.77 -13.85 -7.14
C TYR A 38 4.13 -14.55 -7.25
N ASP A 39 4.61 -14.81 -8.46
CA ASP A 39 5.85 -15.55 -8.71
C ASP A 39 7.09 -14.84 -8.16
N SER A 40 7.15 -13.51 -8.31
CA SER A 40 8.26 -12.71 -7.78
C SER A 40 8.31 -12.72 -6.25
N LEU A 41 7.15 -12.63 -5.60
CA LEU A 41 7.06 -12.70 -4.14
C LEU A 41 7.40 -14.10 -3.62
N LYS A 42 6.91 -15.16 -4.29
CA LYS A 42 7.26 -16.55 -3.99
C LYS A 42 8.76 -16.79 -4.12
N ALA A 43 9.38 -16.33 -5.20
CA ALA A 43 10.83 -16.43 -5.41
C ALA A 43 11.61 -15.67 -4.32
N ALA A 44 11.16 -14.47 -3.93
CA ALA A 44 11.80 -13.71 -2.87
C ALA A 44 11.73 -14.41 -1.50
N MET A 45 10.66 -15.17 -1.21
CA MET A 45 10.59 -15.97 0.02
C MET A 45 11.61 -17.12 0.04
N ALA A 46 11.95 -17.68 -1.13
CA ALA A 46 13.01 -18.67 -1.27
C ALA A 46 14.41 -18.06 -1.03
N VAL A 47 14.62 -16.82 -1.44
CA VAL A 47 15.89 -16.08 -1.25
C VAL A 47 16.09 -15.68 0.21
N GLY A 48 15.04 -15.23 0.89
CA GLY A 48 15.12 -14.81 2.29
C GLY A 48 15.39 -13.32 2.48
N ALA A 49 15.70 -12.95 3.72
CA ALA A 49 16.01 -11.58 4.15
C ALA A 49 17.47 -11.52 4.58
N THR A 50 18.20 -10.48 4.16
CA THR A 50 19.66 -10.43 4.28
C THR A 50 20.17 -9.80 5.58
N SER A 51 19.28 -9.35 6.49
CA SER A 51 19.60 -9.28 7.91
C SER A 51 18.39 -8.87 8.78
N PRO A 52 18.11 -9.58 9.89
CA PRO A 52 17.09 -9.18 10.84
C PRO A 52 17.59 -7.98 11.68
N GLN A 53 16.91 -6.84 11.55
CA GLN A 53 17.11 -5.53 12.24
C GLN A 53 17.81 -4.40 11.45
N LEU A 54 18.38 -4.63 10.26
CA LEU A 54 19.24 -3.64 9.60
C LEU A 54 18.51 -2.60 8.75
N THR A 55 18.29 -1.41 9.32
CA THR A 55 17.98 -0.15 8.63
C THR A 55 16.67 -0.09 7.83
N PHE A 56 16.12 1.12 7.70
CA PHE A 56 14.99 1.36 6.82
C PHE A 56 15.39 1.14 5.36
N SER A 57 14.62 0.32 4.64
CA SER A 57 14.78 0.09 3.20
C SER A 57 13.39 -0.08 2.58
N TYR A 58 12.93 0.95 1.88
CA TYR A 58 11.63 0.97 1.24
C TYR A 58 11.54 -0.13 0.16
N GLN A 59 10.67 -1.12 0.36
CA GLN A 59 10.42 -2.18 -0.62
C GLN A 59 8.92 -2.50 -0.67
N ASN A 60 8.30 -2.33 -1.84
CA ASN A 60 6.87 -2.59 -2.04
C ASN A 60 6.46 -4.01 -1.62
N MET A 61 7.35 -5.00 -1.75
CA MET A 61 7.06 -6.37 -1.33
C MET A 61 6.67 -6.50 0.16
N ASN A 62 7.10 -5.58 1.03
CA ASN A 62 6.67 -5.59 2.44
C ASN A 62 5.15 -5.48 2.57
N TYR A 63 4.54 -4.62 1.74
CA TYR A 63 3.09 -4.44 1.68
C TYR A 63 2.43 -5.42 0.71
N ALA A 64 3.09 -5.79 -0.40
CA ALA A 64 2.53 -6.75 -1.34
C ALA A 64 2.26 -8.12 -0.70
N LEU A 65 3.10 -8.55 0.25
CA LEU A 65 2.88 -9.78 1.03
C LEU A 65 1.60 -9.74 1.86
N MET A 66 1.09 -8.56 2.22
CA MET A 66 -0.15 -8.43 2.98
C MET A 66 -1.37 -8.99 2.22
N ARG A 67 -1.32 -9.06 0.88
CA ARG A 67 -2.32 -9.76 0.05
C ARG A 67 -2.50 -11.23 0.47
N PHE A 68 -1.44 -11.88 0.93
CA PHE A 68 -1.47 -13.27 1.39
C PHE A 68 -1.75 -13.36 2.89
N LEU A 69 -1.08 -12.48 3.65
CA LEU A 69 -1.07 -12.54 5.11
C LEU A 69 -2.42 -12.13 5.71
N ILE A 70 -3.06 -11.06 5.22
CA ILE A 70 -4.30 -10.56 5.82
C ILE A 70 -5.44 -11.56 5.69
N PRO A 71 -5.74 -12.14 4.51
CA PRO A 71 -6.78 -13.17 4.41
C PRO A 71 -6.54 -14.37 5.34
N HIS A 72 -5.29 -14.80 5.50
CA HIS A 72 -4.94 -15.90 6.40
C HIS A 72 -5.14 -15.54 7.88
N VAL A 73 -4.74 -14.32 8.27
CA VAL A 73 -4.89 -13.84 9.66
C VAL A 73 -6.36 -13.60 10.00
N ALA A 74 -7.12 -13.00 9.08
CA ALA A 74 -8.54 -12.74 9.26
C ALA A 74 -9.36 -14.04 9.34
N GLY A 75 -8.94 -15.08 8.61
CA GLY A 75 -9.70 -16.32 8.47
C GLY A 75 -10.96 -16.15 7.63
N GLY A 76 -11.67 -17.25 7.37
CA GLY A 76 -12.94 -17.24 6.64
C GLY A 76 -12.83 -17.13 5.11
N TYR A 77 -11.62 -16.98 4.57
CA TYR A 77 -11.37 -16.97 3.12
C TYR A 77 -10.93 -18.35 2.62
N SER A 78 -11.65 -18.89 1.64
CA SER A 78 -11.31 -20.16 0.99
C SER A 78 -10.26 -19.94 -0.08
N ILE A 79 -9.07 -20.51 0.13
CA ILE A 79 -8.00 -20.57 -0.86
C ILE A 79 -7.86 -22.03 -1.32
N THR A 80 -7.79 -22.25 -2.63
CA THR A 80 -7.65 -23.58 -3.22
C THR A 80 -6.40 -24.27 -2.65
N PRO A 81 -6.52 -25.45 -2.02
CA PRO A 81 -5.37 -26.13 -1.44
C PRO A 81 -4.46 -26.68 -2.55
N MET A 82 -3.15 -26.65 -2.30
CA MET A 82 -2.18 -27.32 -3.17
C MET A 82 -2.30 -28.84 -2.99
N PRO A 83 -2.54 -29.63 -4.06
CA PRO A 83 -2.59 -31.08 -3.96
C PRO A 83 -1.25 -31.68 -3.49
N ASN A 84 -1.31 -32.76 -2.73
CA ASN A 84 -0.12 -33.54 -2.38
C ASN A 84 0.51 -34.13 -3.65
N ASN A 85 1.84 -34.11 -3.74
CA ASN A 85 2.61 -34.64 -4.88
C ASN A 85 2.16 -34.09 -6.25
N ALA A 86 1.72 -32.84 -6.30
CA ALA A 86 1.32 -32.18 -7.53
C ALA A 86 2.47 -32.13 -8.55
N SER A 87 2.17 -32.39 -9.83
CA SER A 87 3.12 -32.16 -10.91
C SER A 87 3.44 -30.67 -11.06
N THR A 88 4.56 -30.33 -11.70
CA THR A 88 4.92 -28.92 -11.98
C THR A 88 3.81 -28.16 -12.71
N GLN A 89 3.16 -28.81 -13.68
CA GLN A 89 2.01 -28.23 -14.39
C GLN A 89 0.87 -27.95 -13.41
N LYS A 90 0.54 -28.92 -12.55
CA LYS A 90 -0.57 -28.75 -11.61
C LYS A 90 -0.30 -27.67 -10.57
N ILE A 91 0.95 -27.55 -10.11
CA ILE A 91 1.39 -26.45 -9.25
C ILE A 91 1.12 -25.10 -9.91
N SER A 92 1.55 -24.93 -11.17
CA SER A 92 1.34 -23.68 -11.92
C SER A 92 -0.14 -23.31 -12.04
N GLU A 93 -1.01 -24.27 -12.41
CA GLU A 93 -2.46 -24.06 -12.50
C GLU A 93 -3.07 -23.60 -11.17
N VAL A 94 -2.69 -24.26 -10.08
CA VAL A 94 -3.21 -23.93 -8.74
C VAL A 94 -2.69 -22.56 -8.29
N GLU A 95 -1.42 -22.24 -8.54
CA GLU A 95 -0.83 -20.96 -8.15
C GLU A 95 -1.45 -19.77 -8.89
N GLN A 96 -1.76 -19.92 -10.19
CA GLN A 96 -2.51 -18.91 -10.94
C GLN A 96 -3.89 -18.65 -10.31
N LYS A 97 -4.59 -19.72 -9.94
CA LYS A 97 -5.89 -19.61 -9.27
C LYS A 97 -5.77 -18.96 -7.90
N GLN A 98 -4.79 -19.39 -7.10
CA GLN A 98 -4.53 -18.82 -5.78
C GLN A 98 -4.19 -17.34 -5.84
N ALA A 99 -3.42 -16.90 -6.84
CA ALA A 99 -3.11 -15.48 -7.03
C ALA A 99 -4.37 -14.62 -7.13
N GLN A 100 -5.40 -15.10 -7.85
CA GLN A 100 -6.70 -14.45 -7.93
C GLN A 100 -7.46 -14.56 -6.60
N GLU A 101 -7.54 -15.74 -5.99
CA GLU A 101 -8.28 -15.95 -4.73
C GLU A 101 -7.73 -15.08 -3.58
N TYR A 102 -6.41 -14.95 -3.45
CA TYR A 102 -5.78 -14.05 -2.48
C TYR A 102 -6.08 -12.58 -2.77
N THR A 103 -6.09 -12.21 -4.06
CA THR A 103 -6.41 -10.87 -4.52
C THR A 103 -7.84 -10.50 -4.11
N ASP A 104 -8.80 -11.37 -4.42
CA ASP A 104 -10.21 -11.17 -4.13
C ASP A 104 -10.47 -11.15 -2.62
N ALA A 105 -9.85 -12.07 -1.88
CA ALA A 105 -9.94 -12.14 -0.43
C ALA A 105 -9.42 -10.86 0.24
N TYR A 106 -8.25 -10.36 -0.19
CA TYR A 106 -7.69 -9.12 0.33
C TYR A 106 -8.58 -7.91 0.02
N MET A 107 -9.08 -7.81 -1.22
CA MET A 107 -9.97 -6.71 -1.61
C MET A 107 -11.29 -6.75 -0.85
N ASN A 108 -11.87 -7.94 -0.67
CA ASN A 108 -13.07 -8.14 0.13
C ASN A 108 -12.84 -7.75 1.61
N TYR A 109 -11.71 -8.15 2.19
CA TYR A 109 -11.34 -7.74 3.56
C TYR A 109 -11.28 -6.22 3.68
N CYS A 110 -10.62 -5.53 2.72
CA CYS A 110 -10.54 -4.07 2.69
C CYS A 110 -11.92 -3.44 2.55
N GLN A 111 -12.79 -3.99 1.69
CA GLN A 111 -14.15 -3.51 1.55
C GLN A 111 -14.90 -3.55 2.89
N LEU A 112 -15.00 -4.72 3.51
CA LEU A 112 -15.79 -4.93 4.72
C LEU A 112 -15.24 -4.22 5.96
N ASN A 113 -13.91 -4.18 6.12
CA ASN A 113 -13.27 -3.74 7.36
C ASN A 113 -12.71 -2.33 7.28
N VAL A 114 -12.56 -1.77 6.08
CA VAL A 114 -12.02 -0.42 5.88
C VAL A 114 -13.04 0.45 5.17
N PHE A 115 -13.42 0.11 3.95
CA PHE A 115 -14.18 1.00 3.08
C PHE A 115 -15.65 1.15 3.50
N ASP A 116 -16.31 0.06 3.89
CA ASP A 116 -17.67 0.13 4.40
C ASP A 116 -17.75 0.95 5.70
N LYS A 117 -16.64 1.03 6.45
CA LYS A 117 -16.54 1.84 7.68
C LYS A 117 -16.39 3.34 7.42
N ILE A 118 -15.89 3.75 6.25
CA ILE A 118 -15.76 5.18 5.92
C ILE A 118 -17.08 5.81 5.46
N GLY A 119 -18.02 5.00 4.95
CA GLY A 119 -19.40 5.42 4.65
C GLY A 119 -19.59 6.20 3.34
N ILE A 120 -18.54 6.40 2.53
CA ILE A 120 -18.60 7.11 1.24
C ILE A 120 -18.12 6.23 0.06
N ALA A 121 -18.40 4.93 0.13
CA ALA A 121 -17.72 3.90 -0.63
C ALA A 121 -18.52 3.24 -1.76
N PRO A 122 -18.92 3.93 -2.83
CA PRO A 122 -18.97 3.26 -4.12
C PRO A 122 -17.59 3.34 -4.79
N ASN A 123 -17.18 2.22 -5.39
CA ASN A 123 -16.19 2.14 -6.46
C ASN A 123 -14.70 2.30 -6.08
N MET A 124 -14.30 2.00 -4.84
CA MET A 124 -12.87 1.81 -4.55
C MET A 124 -12.44 0.42 -4.99
N ALA A 125 -11.63 0.35 -6.04
CA ALA A 125 -11.16 -0.90 -6.62
C ALA A 125 -9.70 -0.80 -7.04
N CYS A 126 -9.05 -1.93 -7.29
CA CYS A 126 -7.68 -1.96 -7.82
C CYS A 126 -7.63 -1.82 -9.35
N LYS A 127 -8.58 -1.10 -9.93
CA LYS A 127 -8.74 -0.85 -11.37
C LYS A 127 -9.61 0.38 -11.59
N PRO A 128 -9.55 1.02 -12.78
CA PRO A 128 -10.50 2.07 -13.15
C PRO A 128 -11.95 1.61 -12.98
N THR A 129 -12.77 2.46 -12.36
CA THR A 129 -14.20 2.19 -12.14
C THR A 129 -15.13 3.13 -12.91
N ASP A 130 -14.60 4.27 -13.35
CA ASP A 130 -15.36 5.23 -14.14
C ASP A 130 -15.31 4.85 -15.62
N VAL A 131 -16.36 5.19 -16.37
CA VAL A 131 -16.41 4.98 -17.83
C VAL A 131 -15.28 5.74 -18.54
N ASN A 132 -14.91 6.90 -18.01
CA ASN A 132 -13.85 7.76 -18.52
C ASN A 132 -12.91 8.13 -17.36
N PRO A 133 -11.98 7.23 -16.96
CA PRO A 133 -11.08 7.52 -15.84
C PRO A 133 -10.12 8.66 -16.19
N ALA A 134 -9.64 9.38 -15.17
CA ALA A 134 -8.59 10.36 -15.37
C ALA A 134 -7.33 9.67 -15.89
N LEU A 135 -6.81 10.14 -17.02
CA LEU A 135 -5.57 9.63 -17.59
C LEU A 135 -4.35 10.22 -16.87
N CYS A 136 -3.26 9.46 -16.84
CA CYS A 136 -1.98 9.89 -16.29
C CYS A 136 -1.08 10.44 -17.40
N TYR A 137 -0.31 11.49 -17.12
CA TYR A 137 0.48 12.20 -18.12
C TYR A 137 1.92 12.39 -17.67
N LYS A 138 2.86 12.02 -18.52
CA LYS A 138 4.27 12.32 -18.28
C LYS A 138 4.57 13.81 -18.45
N TRP A 139 5.24 14.42 -17.48
CA TRP A 139 5.81 15.76 -17.66
C TRP A 139 7.30 15.69 -18.05
N ALA A 140 7.81 16.54 -18.95
CA ALA A 140 7.08 17.43 -19.85
C ALA A 140 6.76 16.68 -21.16
N ALA A 141 5.49 16.42 -21.43
CA ALA A 141 5.03 15.88 -22.71
C ALA A 141 3.82 16.70 -23.21
N PRO A 142 4.04 17.87 -23.85
CA PRO A 142 2.96 18.80 -24.22
C PRO A 142 1.92 18.20 -25.18
N ASN A 143 2.25 17.12 -25.89
CA ASN A 143 1.33 16.35 -26.74
C ASN A 143 1.27 14.87 -26.33
N GLY A 144 1.66 14.56 -25.09
CA GLY A 144 1.63 13.19 -24.57
C GLY A 144 0.22 12.64 -24.55
N LYS A 145 0.02 11.44 -25.10
CA LYS A 145 -1.21 10.69 -24.85
C LYS A 145 -1.23 10.28 -23.39
N GLY A 146 -2.37 10.48 -22.74
CA GLY A 146 -2.53 10.02 -21.37
C GLY A 146 -2.56 8.49 -21.30
N THR A 147 -2.11 7.94 -20.18
CA THR A 147 -2.07 6.50 -19.90
C THR A 147 -3.19 6.13 -18.94
N ASP A 148 -3.98 5.12 -19.30
CA ASP A 148 -4.74 4.32 -18.35
C ASP A 148 -3.89 3.11 -17.96
N TRP A 149 -3.65 2.93 -16.66
CA TRP A 149 -2.84 1.84 -16.14
C TRP A 149 -3.60 0.53 -15.95
N GLY A 150 -4.91 0.52 -16.19
CA GLY A 150 -5.73 -0.69 -16.24
C GLY A 150 -5.85 -1.42 -14.90
N ASP A 151 -6.13 -2.72 -14.98
CA ASP A 151 -6.38 -3.57 -13.81
C ASP A 151 -5.08 -3.95 -13.09
N MET A 152 -4.95 -3.50 -11.85
CA MET A 152 -3.82 -3.79 -10.96
C MET A 152 -4.17 -4.75 -9.83
N SER A 153 -5.33 -5.42 -9.87
CA SER A 153 -5.85 -6.25 -8.78
C SER A 153 -4.84 -7.31 -8.32
N LEU A 154 -4.16 -7.99 -9.26
CA LEU A 154 -3.13 -9.01 -8.95
C LEU A 154 -1.84 -8.46 -8.30
N THR A 155 -1.72 -7.14 -8.20
CA THR A 155 -0.61 -6.43 -7.53
C THR A 155 -1.10 -5.49 -6.43
N ASN A 156 -2.31 -5.74 -5.91
CA ASN A 156 -2.89 -4.99 -4.81
C ASN A 156 -2.06 -5.09 -3.51
N ALA A 157 -2.57 -4.47 -2.44
CA ALA A 157 -1.97 -4.34 -1.11
C ALA A 157 -0.79 -3.37 -0.99
N GLU A 158 0.05 -3.24 -2.01
CA GLU A 158 1.06 -2.17 -2.07
C GLU A 158 0.66 -0.98 -2.96
N ARG A 159 -0.18 -1.22 -3.98
CA ARG A 159 -0.64 -0.22 -4.95
C ARG A 159 -2.02 -0.55 -5.53
N GLY A 160 -2.47 0.28 -6.47
CA GLY A 160 -3.55 -0.04 -7.41
C GLY A 160 -4.92 0.48 -7.01
N TRP A 161 -5.15 0.84 -5.74
CA TRP A 161 -6.42 1.42 -5.31
C TRP A 161 -6.73 2.73 -6.04
N ASN A 162 -7.84 2.73 -6.78
CA ASN A 162 -8.42 3.90 -7.42
C ASN A 162 -9.39 4.55 -6.43
N MET A 163 -9.10 5.78 -6.04
CA MET A 163 -9.84 6.54 -5.02
C MET A 163 -9.85 8.02 -5.40
N SER A 164 -10.90 8.75 -5.02
CA SER A 164 -10.89 10.21 -5.05
C SER A 164 -10.12 10.79 -3.85
N ALA A 165 -9.68 12.05 -3.96
CA ALA A 165 -9.05 12.76 -2.84
C ALA A 165 -9.98 12.83 -1.61
N LEU A 166 -11.30 12.98 -1.82
CA LEU A 166 -12.28 12.95 -0.75
C LEU A 166 -12.32 11.59 -0.04
N GLN A 167 -12.28 10.48 -0.80
CA GLN A 167 -12.22 9.13 -0.22
C GLN A 167 -10.96 8.92 0.61
N MET A 168 -9.80 9.38 0.12
CA MET A 168 -8.54 9.30 0.86
C MET A 168 -8.55 10.13 2.15
N ALA A 169 -9.04 11.38 2.11
CA ALA A 169 -9.14 12.22 3.30
C ALA A 169 -10.15 11.66 4.32
N THR A 170 -11.28 11.14 3.85
CA THR A 170 -12.30 10.52 4.71
C THR A 170 -11.80 9.22 5.33
N PHE A 171 -10.97 8.44 4.63
CA PHE A 171 -10.26 7.29 5.21
C PHE A 171 -9.40 7.72 6.41
N MET A 172 -8.63 8.80 6.29
CA MET A 172 -7.82 9.28 7.42
C MET A 172 -8.67 9.74 8.60
N ASN A 173 -9.77 10.45 8.32
CA ASN A 173 -10.73 10.84 9.35
C ASN A 173 -11.38 9.62 10.04
N ALA A 174 -11.74 8.60 9.27
CA ALA A 174 -12.31 7.37 9.78
C ALA A 174 -11.31 6.57 10.65
N LEU A 175 -10.03 6.63 10.31
CA LEU A 175 -8.96 5.92 11.00
C LEU A 175 -8.50 6.63 12.28
N HIS A 176 -8.31 7.95 12.24
CA HIS A 176 -7.61 8.70 13.30
C HIS A 176 -8.48 9.61 14.15
N HIS A 177 -9.69 9.95 13.72
CA HIS A 177 -10.61 10.81 14.48
C HIS A 177 -11.83 10.04 14.97
N THR A 178 -12.56 9.38 14.05
CA THR A 178 -13.78 8.64 14.44
C THR A 178 -13.50 7.22 14.92
N TYR A 179 -12.30 6.70 14.66
CA TYR A 179 -11.86 5.35 15.04
C TYR A 179 -12.79 4.22 14.58
N LYS A 180 -13.48 4.42 13.45
CA LYS A 180 -14.42 3.44 12.87
C LYS A 180 -13.71 2.25 12.23
N ILE A 181 -12.44 2.42 11.84
CA ILE A 181 -11.63 1.37 11.19
C ILE A 181 -10.82 0.59 12.24
N LEU A 182 -10.13 1.30 13.14
CA LEU A 182 -9.32 0.71 14.20
C LEU A 182 -9.57 1.41 15.54
N PRO A 183 -9.43 0.71 16.68
CA PRO A 183 -9.42 1.35 17.99
C PRO A 183 -8.35 2.44 18.08
N LYS A 184 -8.65 3.52 18.81
CA LYS A 184 -7.75 4.67 19.00
C LYS A 184 -6.33 4.27 19.37
N THR A 185 -6.15 3.35 20.30
CA THR A 185 -4.82 2.90 20.75
C THR A 185 -3.98 2.29 19.63
N VAL A 186 -4.61 1.62 18.66
CA VAL A 186 -3.94 1.05 17.50
C VAL A 186 -3.66 2.14 16.45
N ALA A 187 -4.61 3.03 16.18
CA ALA A 187 -4.42 4.16 15.27
C ALA A 187 -3.29 5.11 15.75
N ASP A 188 -3.27 5.41 17.05
CA ASP A 188 -2.20 6.19 17.68
C ASP A 188 -0.84 5.48 17.57
N ALA A 189 -0.80 4.16 17.71
CA ALA A 189 0.41 3.38 17.51
C ALA A 189 0.88 3.41 16.05
N MET A 190 -0.03 3.43 15.07
CA MET A 190 0.35 3.60 13.66
C MET A 190 1.06 4.92 13.42
N ARG A 191 0.57 6.01 14.02
CA ARG A 191 1.25 7.31 13.99
C ARG A 191 2.60 7.20 14.68
N ARG A 192 2.62 6.97 15.99
CA ARG A 192 3.86 6.97 16.79
C ARG A 192 4.96 6.07 16.22
N ASP A 193 4.61 4.87 15.77
CA ASP A 193 5.57 3.86 15.34
C ASP A 193 5.77 3.85 13.82
N THR A 194 5.18 4.80 13.07
CA THR A 194 5.32 4.93 11.61
C THR A 194 4.88 3.66 10.85
N LEU A 195 3.74 3.08 11.23
CA LEU A 195 3.19 1.87 10.61
C LEU A 195 2.34 2.27 9.40
N GLY A 196 2.88 2.19 8.19
CA GLY A 196 2.17 2.64 6.98
C GLY A 196 2.21 4.15 6.73
N TYR A 197 3.03 4.87 7.47
CA TYR A 197 3.30 6.29 7.24
C TYR A 197 4.78 6.53 7.01
N ASP A 198 5.08 7.74 6.58
CA ASP A 198 6.39 8.35 6.59
C ASP A 198 6.36 9.49 7.65
N ASN A 199 7.54 9.83 8.19
CA ASN A 199 7.76 11.06 8.94
C ASN A 199 6.91 11.27 10.20
N ALA A 200 6.52 10.22 10.93
CA ALA A 200 5.50 10.36 11.95
C ALA A 200 5.88 11.16 13.23
N ASN A 201 7.09 11.71 13.27
CA ASN A 201 7.60 12.60 14.31
C ASN A 201 8.03 13.97 13.76
N ASN A 202 7.73 14.27 12.50
CA ASN A 202 8.02 15.58 11.95
C ASN A 202 7.05 16.62 12.50
N LEU A 203 7.57 17.83 12.71
CA LEU A 203 6.83 18.98 13.18
C LEU A 203 6.68 19.97 12.03
N ILE A 204 5.53 20.63 11.97
CA ILE A 204 5.38 21.86 11.20
C ILE A 204 6.03 23.03 11.96
N LYS A 205 6.09 24.23 11.36
CA LYS A 205 6.80 25.37 11.98
C LYS A 205 6.23 25.79 13.33
N THR A 206 4.92 25.62 13.55
CA THR A 206 4.24 25.94 14.82
C THR A 206 4.35 24.84 15.87
N GLY A 207 5.05 23.74 15.59
CA GLY A 207 5.28 22.65 16.55
C GLY A 207 4.22 21.54 16.56
N LEU A 208 3.23 21.59 15.66
CA LEU A 208 2.24 20.53 15.49
C LEU A 208 2.85 19.32 14.76
N LYS A 209 2.58 18.10 15.24
CA LYS A 209 3.02 16.88 14.55
C LYS A 209 2.17 16.58 13.33
N TYR A 210 2.77 15.93 12.33
CA TYR A 210 2.02 15.36 11.22
C TYR A 210 2.61 14.01 10.79
N VAL A 211 1.75 13.18 10.20
CA VAL A 211 2.16 12.00 9.44
C VAL A 211 1.86 12.24 7.98
N LYS A 212 2.62 11.60 7.09
CA LYS A 212 2.28 11.60 5.67
C LYS A 212 2.46 10.22 5.04
N LYS A 213 1.89 10.01 3.87
CA LYS A 213 2.30 8.95 2.95
C LYS A 213 2.23 9.49 1.55
N ASN A 214 3.20 9.14 0.71
CA ASN A 214 3.13 9.39 -0.73
C ASN A 214 3.08 8.10 -1.53
N GLY A 215 2.53 8.20 -2.74
CA GLY A 215 2.54 7.17 -3.77
C GLY A 215 2.84 7.81 -5.13
N GLY A 216 3.45 7.03 -6.02
CA GLY A 216 3.77 7.44 -7.38
C GLY A 216 3.80 6.25 -8.33
N TYR A 217 3.25 6.39 -9.54
CA TYR A 217 3.29 5.33 -10.54
C TYR A 217 3.32 5.89 -11.98
N PRO A 218 4.15 5.33 -12.88
CA PRO A 218 5.23 4.38 -12.65
C PRO A 218 6.43 5.10 -12.03
N ALA A 219 7.07 4.48 -11.04
CA ALA A 219 8.14 5.09 -10.26
C ALA A 219 9.54 5.01 -10.92
N SER A 220 9.68 4.36 -12.08
CA SER A 220 10.98 4.13 -12.71
C SER A 220 11.49 5.41 -13.38
N ASN A 221 12.32 6.16 -12.66
CA ASN A 221 13.10 7.34 -13.10
C ASN A 221 12.31 8.65 -13.34
N ASN A 222 11.08 8.74 -12.81
CA ASN A 222 10.31 9.97 -12.70
C ASN A 222 9.45 9.91 -11.43
N ALA A 223 8.96 11.05 -10.92
CA ALA A 223 8.14 11.10 -9.70
C ALA A 223 6.80 10.33 -9.83
N GLY A 224 6.44 9.90 -11.03
CA GLY A 224 5.29 9.07 -11.36
C GLY A 224 4.29 9.87 -12.17
N GLU A 225 3.78 9.29 -13.26
CA GLU A 225 2.73 9.91 -14.09
C GLU A 225 1.41 10.12 -13.32
N VAL A 226 1.23 9.39 -12.21
CA VAL A 226 0.30 9.73 -11.13
C VAL A 226 1.07 9.89 -9.83
N GLY A 227 0.75 10.93 -9.06
CA GLY A 227 1.23 11.17 -7.71
C GLY A 227 0.07 11.28 -6.73
N ALA A 228 0.24 10.69 -5.54
CA ALA A 228 -0.73 10.74 -4.46
C ALA A 228 -0.03 11.11 -3.16
N TRP A 229 -0.63 12.00 -2.37
CA TRP A 229 -0.16 12.33 -1.04
C TRP A 229 -1.32 12.36 -0.06
N LEU A 230 -1.06 11.87 1.14
CA LEU A 230 -1.99 11.84 2.25
C LEU A 230 -1.28 12.41 3.48
N PHE A 231 -1.94 13.33 4.18
CA PHE A 231 -1.45 13.97 5.39
C PHE A 231 -2.50 13.84 6.49
N GLY A 232 -2.02 13.63 7.72
CA GLY A 232 -2.83 13.76 8.93
C GLY A 232 -2.09 14.58 9.96
N PHE A 233 -2.61 15.77 10.25
CA PHE A 233 -2.08 16.67 11.27
C PHE A 233 -2.62 16.28 12.65
N GLU A 234 -1.88 16.61 13.72
CA GLU A 234 -2.24 16.25 15.09
C GLU A 234 -3.51 16.96 15.59
N ASN A 235 -3.87 18.09 14.99
CA ASN A 235 -5.13 18.80 15.22
C ASN A 235 -6.30 18.25 14.38
N GLU A 236 -6.18 17.00 13.90
CA GLU A 236 -7.23 16.27 13.18
C GLU A 236 -7.64 16.86 11.82
N VAL A 237 -6.79 17.70 11.23
CA VAL A 237 -6.93 18.07 9.82
C VAL A 237 -6.31 16.99 8.94
N TYR A 238 -7.06 16.55 7.93
CA TYR A 238 -6.63 15.53 6.97
C TYR A 238 -6.63 16.10 5.56
N VAL A 239 -5.54 15.90 4.84
CA VAL A 239 -5.37 16.43 3.48
C VAL A 239 -4.99 15.29 2.54
N ALA A 240 -5.66 15.20 1.41
CA ALA A 240 -5.29 14.30 0.33
C ALA A 240 -5.08 15.09 -0.95
N VAL A 241 -4.03 14.78 -1.70
CA VAL A 241 -3.70 15.38 -2.98
C VAL A 241 -3.48 14.27 -3.99
N LEU A 242 -4.15 14.40 -5.15
CA LEU A 242 -3.94 13.55 -6.31
C LEU A 242 -3.52 14.44 -7.47
N VAL A 243 -2.46 14.04 -8.16
CA VAL A 243 -2.01 14.65 -9.41
C VAL A 243 -1.87 13.56 -10.45
N ASN A 244 -2.31 13.82 -11.67
CA ASN A 244 -2.22 12.90 -12.79
C ASN A 244 -1.11 13.30 -13.78
N SER A 245 -0.10 14.02 -13.28
CA SER A 245 1.14 14.30 -14.00
C SER A 245 2.28 14.58 -13.02
N ASP A 246 3.52 14.40 -13.46
CA ASP A 246 4.65 14.70 -12.58
C ASP A 246 4.64 16.19 -12.20
N PRO A 247 4.89 16.51 -10.93
CA PRO A 247 5.14 17.89 -10.53
C PRO A 247 6.31 18.47 -11.34
N LYS A 248 6.30 19.79 -11.54
CA LYS A 248 7.42 20.50 -12.15
C LYS A 248 8.75 20.12 -11.46
N PRO A 249 9.86 19.99 -12.20
CA PRO A 249 11.17 19.73 -11.59
C PRO A 249 11.46 20.70 -10.45
N ASN A 250 12.00 20.17 -9.35
CA ASN A 250 12.31 20.88 -8.11
C ASN A 250 11.08 21.36 -7.31
N THR A 251 9.86 20.95 -7.67
CA THR A 251 8.66 21.16 -6.85
C THR A 251 8.44 19.96 -5.93
N SER A 252 8.11 20.23 -4.66
CA SER A 252 7.76 19.22 -3.68
C SER A 252 6.36 19.47 -3.19
N VAL A 253 5.38 18.71 -3.72
CA VAL A 253 3.98 18.76 -3.29
C VAL A 253 3.88 18.57 -1.76
N SER A 254 4.74 17.73 -1.19
CA SER A 254 4.77 17.56 0.27
C SER A 254 5.20 18.82 1.02
N THR A 255 6.18 19.54 0.52
CA THR A 255 6.64 20.80 1.13
C THR A 255 5.56 21.86 0.99
N ASP A 256 4.92 21.94 -0.18
CA ASP A 256 3.89 22.95 -0.46
C ASP A 256 2.64 22.74 0.39
N VAL A 257 2.18 21.49 0.57
CA VAL A 257 1.04 21.19 1.46
C VAL A 257 1.33 21.57 2.91
N VAL A 258 2.51 21.22 3.43
CA VAL A 258 2.89 21.59 4.81
C VAL A 258 3.01 23.11 4.96
N ALA A 259 3.62 23.79 3.98
CA ALA A 259 3.74 25.25 3.99
C ALA A 259 2.38 25.96 3.92
N ALA A 260 1.45 25.45 3.11
CA ALA A 260 0.09 25.96 3.01
C ALA A 260 -0.67 25.77 4.34
N PHE A 261 -0.55 24.59 4.96
CA PHE A 261 -1.14 24.34 6.27
C PHE A 261 -0.54 25.28 7.34
N ASP A 262 0.78 25.42 7.39
CA ASP A 262 1.48 26.35 8.29
C ASP A 262 1.00 27.80 8.10
N ALA A 263 0.73 28.23 6.87
CA ALA A 263 0.25 29.58 6.60
C ALA A 263 -1.18 29.82 7.11
N CYS A 264 -2.04 28.80 7.04
CA CYS A 264 -3.44 28.88 7.48
C CYS A 264 -3.64 28.64 8.99
N TYR A 265 -2.73 27.92 9.65
CA TYR A 265 -2.86 27.58 11.07
C TYR A 265 -2.38 28.69 12.03
N LYS A 266 -1.71 29.73 11.51
CA LYS A 266 -1.34 30.91 12.29
C LYS A 266 -2.56 31.64 12.84
#